data_AF-M9MDV0-F1
#
_entry.id   AF-M9MDV0-F1
#
_cell.length_a   1.000
_cell.length_b   1.000
_cell.length_c   1.000
_cell.angle_alpha   90.00
_cell.angle_beta   90.00
_cell.angle_gamma   90.00
#
_symmetry.space_group_name_H-M   'P 1'
#
loop_
_entity.id
_entity.type
_entity.pdbx_description
1 polymer ?
#
loop_
_entity_poly.entity_id
_entity_poly.type
_entity_poly.pdbx_seq_one_letter_code
_entity_poly.pdbx_strand_id
1 'polypeptide(L)'
;MSRAEPAQLVPINDVQPSLFAGRKLRVAGTVTALASSTLLVLSDLHPRTGHPPSSVLVDLSLCAVPSPPLKTPLMVLGTLTRRSTPIDLAFATAPAPIPPIDAQVAATVFPLRTDIQLPNRLFVLEALVCKPLDHTFDLALWNYAARLRSHADWDTPLNIAPHGS
;
A
#
# COMPACT_ATOMS: atom_id res chain seq x y z
N MET A 1 -24.76 1.15 -18.15
CA MET A 1 -23.71 0.53 -17.31
C MET A 1 -22.64 1.58 -17.04
N SER A 2 -22.46 2.00 -15.79
CA SER A 2 -21.48 3.03 -15.42
C SER A 2 -20.07 2.52 -15.69
N ARG A 3 -19.28 3.31 -16.43
CA ARG A 3 -17.86 3.04 -16.70
C ARG A 3 -17.14 2.75 -15.38
N ALA A 4 -16.44 1.62 -15.29
CA ALA A 4 -15.67 1.28 -14.10
C ALA A 4 -14.64 2.39 -13.83
N GLU A 5 -14.68 2.98 -12.64
CA GLU A 5 -13.72 3.99 -12.24
C GLU A 5 -12.31 3.36 -12.21
N PRO A 6 -11.35 3.93 -12.97
CA PRO A 6 -9.99 3.40 -13.01
C PRO A 6 -9.31 3.59 -11.66
N ALA A 7 -8.51 2.62 -11.24
CA ALA A 7 -7.69 2.78 -10.04
C ALA A 7 -6.57 3.79 -10.30
N GLN A 8 -6.41 4.75 -9.38
CA GLN A 8 -5.32 5.71 -9.44
C GLN A 8 -4.01 5.04 -9.01
N LEU A 9 -2.94 5.20 -9.80
CA LEU A 9 -1.62 4.71 -9.46
C LEU A 9 -0.96 5.72 -8.51
N VAL A 10 -0.66 5.30 -7.28
CA VAL A 10 -0.13 6.19 -6.25
C VAL A 10 0.93 5.46 -5.43
N PRO A 11 2.18 5.97 -5.34
CA PRO A 11 3.16 5.46 -4.39
C PRO A 11 2.64 5.55 -2.95
N ILE A 12 2.98 4.60 -2.08
CA ILE A 12 2.46 4.58 -0.70
C ILE A 12 2.83 5.88 0.04
N ASN A 13 4.03 6.42 -0.20
CA ASN A 13 4.48 7.70 0.35
C ASN A 13 3.63 8.92 -0.05
N ASP A 14 2.91 8.81 -1.16
CA ASP A 14 2.08 9.90 -1.68
C ASP A 14 0.59 9.68 -1.34
N VAL A 15 0.24 8.58 -0.66
CA VAL A 15 -1.13 8.32 -0.21
C VAL A 15 -1.48 9.26 0.94
N GLN A 16 -2.36 10.20 0.67
CA GLN A 16 -2.99 11.07 1.65
C GLN A 16 -4.38 10.51 2.02
N PRO A 17 -4.55 9.87 3.20
CA PRO A 17 -5.75 9.06 3.45
C PRO A 17 -7.06 9.82 3.36
N SER A 18 -7.09 11.07 3.83
CA SER A 18 -8.27 11.93 3.77
C SER A 18 -8.68 12.32 2.34
N LEU A 19 -7.72 12.46 1.42
CA LEU A 19 -8.01 12.82 0.02
C LEU A 19 -8.43 11.62 -0.82
N PHE A 20 -7.87 10.45 -0.52
CA PHE A 20 -8.11 9.22 -1.27
C PHE A 20 -9.21 8.33 -0.68
N ALA A 21 -9.82 8.74 0.44
CA ALA A 21 -10.93 8.01 1.04
C ALA A 21 -12.06 7.76 0.03
N GLY A 22 -12.48 6.50 -0.09
CA GLY A 22 -13.50 6.05 -1.04
C GLY A 22 -13.02 5.86 -2.47
N ARG A 23 -11.75 6.16 -2.78
CA ARG A 23 -11.19 6.01 -4.14
C ARG A 23 -10.50 4.67 -4.32
N LYS A 24 -10.50 4.19 -5.57
CA LYS A 24 -9.71 3.02 -5.98
C LYS A 24 -8.26 3.41 -6.19
N LEU A 25 -7.37 2.73 -5.48
CA LEU A 25 -5.92 2.93 -5.57
C LEU A 25 -5.24 1.67 -6.08
N ARG A 26 -4.13 1.86 -6.78
CA ARG A 26 -3.17 0.82 -7.10
C ARG A 26 -1.82 1.23 -6.49
N VAL A 27 -1.41 0.47 -5.47
CA VAL A 27 -0.19 0.68 -4.71
C VAL A 27 0.74 -0.53 -4.83
N ALA A 28 2.03 -0.34 -4.62
CA ALA A 28 2.98 -1.44 -4.48
C ALA A 28 3.95 -1.15 -3.33
N GLY A 29 4.39 -2.20 -2.65
CA GLY A 29 5.32 -2.11 -1.55
C GLY A 29 5.75 -3.49 -1.06
N THR A 30 6.35 -3.55 0.12
CA THR A 30 6.83 -4.78 0.76
C THR A 30 5.98 -5.10 1.98
N VAL A 31 5.58 -6.36 2.14
CA VAL A 31 4.86 -6.82 3.33
C VAL A 31 5.80 -6.82 4.54
N THR A 32 5.53 -5.96 5.52
CA THR A 32 6.42 -5.75 6.69
C THR A 32 5.85 -6.29 7.99
N ALA A 33 4.53 -6.37 8.12
CA ALA A 33 3.86 -6.99 9.24
C ALA A 33 2.55 -7.66 8.83
N LEU A 34 2.15 -8.67 9.60
CA LEU A 34 0.90 -9.41 9.45
C LEU A 34 0.16 -9.37 10.79
N ALA A 35 -1.09 -8.93 10.79
CA ALA A 35 -1.97 -8.97 11.97
C ALA A 35 -2.80 -10.26 12.00
N SER A 36 -3.19 -10.73 10.82
CA SER A 36 -3.97 -11.95 10.61
C SER A 36 -3.64 -12.55 9.24
N SER A 37 -4.40 -13.56 8.80
CA SER A 37 -4.31 -14.10 7.43
C SER A 37 -4.79 -13.13 6.34
N THR A 38 -5.47 -12.05 6.71
CA THR A 38 -6.07 -11.10 5.77
C THR A 38 -5.61 -9.67 5.98
N LEU A 39 -5.21 -9.28 7.19
CA LEU A 39 -4.78 -7.93 7.49
C LEU A 39 -3.25 -7.83 7.59
N LEU A 40 -2.67 -6.95 6.79
CA LEU A 40 -1.22 -6.73 6.72
C LEU A 40 -0.83 -5.26 6.65
N VAL A 41 0.46 -4.99 6.88
CA VAL A 41 1.10 -3.70 6.61
C VAL A 41 1.94 -3.82 5.35
N LEU A 42 1.64 -2.96 4.39
CA LEU A 42 2.41 -2.80 3.16
C LEU A 42 3.21 -1.50 3.25
N SER A 43 4.54 -1.60 3.16
CA SER A 43 5.44 -0.45 3.32
C SER A 43 6.18 -0.12 2.03
N ASP A 44 6.40 1.16 1.77
CA ASP A 44 7.31 1.62 0.73
C ASP A 44 8.68 1.91 1.35
N LEU A 45 9.62 1.01 1.10
CA LEU A 45 11.01 1.09 1.58
C LEU A 45 11.92 1.90 0.64
N HIS A 46 11.39 2.47 -0.44
CA HIS A 46 12.12 3.29 -1.41
C HIS A 46 11.50 4.70 -1.47
N PRO A 47 11.58 5.46 -0.37
CA PRO A 47 10.92 6.74 -0.30
C PRO A 47 11.51 7.77 -1.26
N ARG A 48 10.71 8.80 -1.52
CA ARG A 48 11.18 10.01 -2.17
C ARG A 48 12.34 10.58 -1.35
N THR A 49 13.36 11.11 -2.03
CA THR A 49 14.49 11.78 -1.39
C THR A 49 14.01 12.81 -0.34
N GLY A 50 14.51 12.68 0.88
CA GLY A 50 14.14 13.57 1.99
C GLY A 50 12.84 13.22 2.74
N HIS A 51 12.16 12.13 2.37
CA HIS A 51 10.98 11.63 3.09
C HIS A 51 11.28 10.30 3.79
N PRO A 52 10.71 10.06 4.99
CA PRO A 52 10.78 8.75 5.62
C PRO A 52 9.99 7.71 4.80
N PRO A 53 10.32 6.41 4.91
CA PRO A 53 9.46 5.34 4.43
C PRO A 53 8.06 5.45 5.05
N SER A 54 7.03 5.04 4.33
CA SER A 54 5.65 5.02 4.83
C SER A 54 4.98 3.69 4.60
N SER A 55 3.79 3.54 5.15
CA SER A 55 3.04 2.30 5.07
C SER A 55 1.53 2.51 5.06
N VAL A 56 0.82 1.50 4.56
CA VAL A 56 -0.64 1.44 4.52
C VAL A 56 -1.12 0.09 5.05
N LEU A 57 -2.28 0.09 5.72
CA LEU A 57 -2.98 -1.13 6.10
C LEU A 57 -3.70 -1.70 4.89
N VAL A 58 -3.56 -3.00 4.67
CA VAL A 58 -4.24 -3.71 3.57
C VAL A 58 -5.05 -4.84 4.14
N ASP A 59 -6.32 -4.90 3.75
CA ASP A 59 -7.24 -6.00 4.06
C ASP A 59 -7.46 -6.83 2.80
N LEU A 60 -7.03 -8.08 2.83
CA LEU A 60 -7.12 -9.08 1.77
C LEU A 60 -8.36 -9.97 1.88
N SER A 61 -9.32 -9.67 2.77
CA SER A 61 -10.51 -10.51 2.99
C SER A 61 -11.35 -10.77 1.73
N LEU A 62 -11.30 -9.85 0.75
CA LEU A 62 -11.97 -10.02 -0.55
C LEU A 62 -11.08 -10.71 -1.60
N CYS A 63 -9.79 -10.84 -1.34
CA CYS A 63 -8.87 -11.57 -2.20
C CYS A 63 -8.91 -13.06 -1.83
N ALA A 64 -9.35 -13.91 -2.76
CA ALA A 64 -9.32 -15.36 -2.58
C ALA A 64 -7.89 -15.94 -2.76
N VAL A 65 -6.90 -15.38 -2.07
CA VAL A 65 -5.50 -15.80 -2.13
C VAL A 65 -4.93 -16.05 -0.73
N PRO A 66 -3.93 -16.95 -0.58
CA PRO A 66 -3.24 -17.12 0.68
C PRO A 66 -2.51 -15.83 1.10
N SER A 67 -2.38 -15.63 2.41
CA SER A 67 -1.62 -14.50 2.95
C SER A 67 -0.19 -14.51 2.41
N PRO A 68 0.30 -13.39 1.85
CA PRO A 68 1.67 -13.31 1.38
C PRO A 68 2.65 -13.38 2.57
N PRO A 69 3.82 -14.02 2.40
CA PRO A 69 4.83 -14.04 3.45
C PRO A 69 5.44 -12.64 3.66
N LEU A 70 6.04 -12.43 4.83
CA LEU A 70 6.81 -11.22 5.11
C LEU A 70 7.96 -11.04 4.11
N LYS A 71 8.40 -9.79 3.91
CA LYS A 71 9.41 -9.38 2.91
C LYS A 71 8.97 -9.57 1.46
N THR A 72 7.76 -10.05 1.20
CA THR A 72 7.26 -10.20 -0.17
C THR A 72 6.91 -8.84 -0.77
N PRO A 73 7.47 -8.49 -1.94
CA PRO A 73 6.98 -7.37 -2.73
C PRO A 73 5.57 -7.69 -3.25
N LEU A 74 4.62 -6.79 -3.02
CA LEU A 74 3.20 -6.99 -3.33
C LEU A 74 2.64 -5.74 -4.00
N MET A 75 1.88 -5.95 -5.07
CA MET A 75 1.03 -4.93 -5.67
C MET A 75 -0.42 -5.17 -5.26
N VAL A 76 -1.09 -4.11 -4.85
CA VAL A 76 -2.47 -4.16 -4.38
C VAL A 76 -3.30 -3.13 -5.14
N LEU A 77 -4.44 -3.56 -5.66
CA LEU A 77 -5.50 -2.70 -6.16
C LEU A 77 -6.70 -2.86 -5.23
N GLY A 78 -7.20 -1.76 -4.68
CA GLY A 78 -8.27 -1.78 -3.71
C GLY A 78 -8.93 -0.43 -3.53
N THR A 79 -9.92 -0.35 -2.65
CA THR A 79 -10.56 0.91 -2.27
C THR A 79 -10.02 1.35 -0.92
N LEU A 80 -9.58 2.60 -0.79
CA LEU A 80 -9.13 3.12 0.50
C LEU A 80 -10.34 3.51 1.35
N THR A 81 -10.66 2.69 2.34
CA THR A 81 -11.85 2.86 3.18
C THR A 81 -11.47 3.41 4.55
N ARG A 82 -12.25 4.38 5.03
CA ARG A 82 -12.16 4.86 6.42
C ARG A 82 -13.00 3.96 7.32
N ARG A 83 -12.37 3.36 8.33
CA ARG A 83 -13.01 2.54 9.36
C ARG A 83 -13.58 3.43 10.46
N SER A 84 -14.66 2.98 11.10
CA SER A 84 -15.21 3.59 12.31
C SER A 84 -14.38 3.28 13.55
N THR A 85 -13.79 2.08 13.60
CA THR A 85 -12.92 1.62 14.70
C THR A 85 -11.45 1.60 14.26
N PRO A 86 -10.53 2.21 15.03
CA PRO A 86 -9.11 2.19 14.71
C PRO A 86 -8.53 0.78 14.85
N ILE A 87 -7.68 0.38 13.90
CA ILE A 87 -6.94 -0.88 13.95
C ILE A 87 -5.83 -0.78 14.99
N ASP A 88 -5.65 -1.82 15.80
CA ASP A 88 -4.51 -1.92 16.70
C ASP A 88 -3.24 -2.25 15.93
N LEU A 89 -2.18 -1.45 16.11
CA LEU A 89 -0.90 -1.62 15.45
C LEU A 89 0.15 -2.29 16.35
N ALA A 90 -0.25 -2.80 17.52
CA ALA A 90 0.64 -3.55 18.40
C ALA A 90 1.36 -4.68 17.65
N PHE A 91 0.71 -5.36 16.70
CA PHE A 91 1.33 -6.40 15.88
C PHE A 91 2.46 -5.90 14.97
N ALA A 92 2.49 -4.60 14.64
CA ALA A 92 3.52 -3.98 13.82
C ALA A 92 4.63 -3.34 14.65
N THR A 93 4.38 -3.04 15.92
CA THR A 93 5.35 -2.33 16.79
C THR A 93 5.93 -3.21 17.89
N ALA A 94 5.24 -4.28 18.28
CA ALA A 94 5.70 -5.18 19.31
C ALA A 94 6.85 -6.03 18.76
N PRO A 95 7.97 -6.16 19.51
CA PRO A 95 8.96 -7.16 19.17
C PRO A 95 8.28 -8.54 19.23
N ALA A 96 8.21 -9.23 18.10
CA ALA A 96 7.69 -10.59 18.06
C ALA A 96 8.48 -11.46 19.06
N PRO A 97 7.84 -12.23 19.95
CA PRO A 97 8.53 -13.25 20.73
C PRO A 97 9.22 -14.19 19.74
N ILE A 98 10.55 -14.27 19.79
CA ILE A 98 11.32 -15.18 18.92
C ILE A 98 11.09 -16.59 19.47
N PRO A 99 10.37 -17.49 18.78
CA PRO A 99 10.25 -18.86 19.23
C PRO A 99 11.66 -19.50 19.20
N PRO A 100 12.07 -20.21 20.26
CA PRO A 100 13.44 -20.73 20.40
C PRO A 100 13.82 -21.82 19.37
N ILE A 101 12.84 -22.31 18.61
CA ILE A 101 13.01 -23.44 17.68
C ILE A 101 13.21 -22.95 16.22
N ASP A 102 12.77 -21.72 15.89
CA ASP A 102 12.83 -21.16 14.53
C ASP A 102 13.31 -19.71 14.55
N ALA A 103 14.56 -19.50 14.99
CA ALA A 103 15.17 -18.18 15.12
C ALA A 103 15.26 -17.34 13.81
N GLN A 104 14.89 -17.90 12.66
CA GLN A 104 14.96 -17.25 11.35
C GLN A 104 13.60 -16.78 10.79
N VAL A 105 12.47 -17.18 11.37
CA VAL A 105 11.12 -16.77 10.93
C VAL A 105 10.60 -15.69 11.87
N ALA A 106 11.24 -14.52 11.86
CA ALA A 106 10.72 -13.38 12.61
C ALA A 106 9.32 -13.02 12.09
N ALA A 107 8.30 -13.13 12.95
CA ALA A 107 6.88 -12.89 12.65
C ALA A 107 6.56 -11.42 12.28
N THR A 108 7.56 -10.55 12.35
CA THR A 108 7.54 -9.16 11.89
C THR A 108 8.91 -8.84 11.32
N VAL A 109 8.96 -8.32 10.10
CA VAL A 109 10.20 -7.79 9.52
C VAL A 109 10.15 -6.28 9.67
N PHE A 110 10.27 -5.85 10.92
CA PHE A 110 10.84 -4.54 11.21
C PHE A 110 12.30 -4.77 11.57
N PRO A 111 13.24 -4.65 10.61
CA PRO A 111 14.63 -4.55 10.98
C PRO A 111 14.81 -3.16 11.59
N LEU A 112 14.95 -3.04 12.90
CA LEU A 112 15.92 -2.15 13.56
C LEU A 112 16.07 -0.69 13.02
N ARG A 113 15.06 -0.12 12.38
CA ARG A 113 15.04 1.25 11.86
C ARG A 113 13.70 1.87 12.20
N THR A 114 13.76 2.72 13.20
CA THR A 114 12.68 3.48 13.83
C THR A 114 12.10 4.59 12.93
N ASP A 115 12.39 4.59 11.62
CA ASP A 115 12.08 5.68 10.70
C ASP A 115 10.91 5.40 9.75
N ILE A 116 10.41 4.16 9.66
CA ILE A 116 9.19 3.89 8.89
C ILE A 116 7.98 4.49 9.59
N GLN A 117 7.28 5.40 8.90
CA GLN A 117 6.03 5.95 9.37
C GLN A 117 4.95 4.85 9.39
N LEU A 118 4.42 4.59 10.58
CA LEU A 118 3.33 3.66 10.81
C LEU A 118 2.07 4.07 10.03
N PRO A 119 1.24 3.10 9.60
CA PRO A 119 0.07 3.40 8.80
C PRO A 119 -0.99 4.10 9.64
N ASN A 120 -1.86 4.88 9.00
CA ASN A 120 -2.99 5.48 9.70
C ASN A 120 -3.99 4.39 10.14
N ARG A 121 -4.25 4.30 11.44
CA ARG A 121 -5.10 3.28 12.09
C ARG A 121 -6.55 3.27 11.61
N LEU A 122 -7.04 4.37 11.03
CA LEU A 122 -8.43 4.51 10.59
C LEU A 122 -8.63 4.26 9.10
N PHE A 123 -7.55 4.07 8.32
CA PHE A 123 -7.67 3.90 6.87
C PHE A 123 -7.07 2.57 6.45
N VAL A 124 -7.85 1.82 5.68
CA VAL A 124 -7.51 0.48 5.23
C VAL A 124 -7.77 0.40 3.75
N LEU A 125 -6.79 -0.10 3.00
CA LEU A 125 -6.96 -0.44 1.61
C LEU A 125 -7.63 -1.82 1.53
N GLU A 126 -8.94 -1.83 1.29
CA GLU A 126 -9.71 -3.05 1.05
C GLU A 126 -9.35 -3.58 -0.34
N ALA A 127 -8.52 -4.60 -0.37
CA ALA A 127 -7.95 -5.13 -1.60
C ALA A 127 -9.01 -5.86 -2.41
N LEU A 128 -9.12 -5.51 -3.69
CA LEU A 128 -9.92 -6.23 -4.68
C LEU A 128 -9.05 -7.20 -5.48
N VAL A 129 -7.79 -6.82 -5.70
CA VAL A 129 -6.78 -7.63 -6.37
C VAL A 129 -5.46 -7.44 -5.64
N CYS A 130 -4.75 -8.52 -5.38
CA CYS A 130 -3.36 -8.47 -4.94
C CYS A 130 -2.51 -9.43 -5.77
N LYS A 131 -1.29 -9.01 -6.09
CA LYS A 131 -0.36 -9.76 -6.91
C LYS A 131 1.04 -9.73 -6.28
N PRO A 132 1.60 -10.87 -5.86
CA PRO A 132 3.00 -10.96 -5.49
C PRO A 132 3.87 -10.57 -6.69
N LEU A 133 4.91 -9.79 -6.42
CA LEU A 133 5.89 -9.38 -7.42
C LEU A 133 7.15 -10.19 -7.19
N ASP A 134 7.79 -10.61 -8.28
CA ASP A 134 9.06 -11.32 -8.20
C ASP A 134 10.23 -10.38 -7.86
N HIS A 135 11.40 -10.96 -7.66
CA HIS A 135 12.63 -10.24 -7.31
C HIS A 135 13.16 -9.32 -8.42
N THR A 136 12.63 -9.42 -9.65
CA THR A 136 13.03 -8.55 -10.78
C THR A 136 12.23 -7.26 -10.83
N PHE A 137 11.14 -7.16 -10.06
CA PHE A 137 10.32 -5.96 -10.01
C PHE A 137 10.99 -4.86 -9.20
N ASP A 138 11.31 -3.75 -9.87
CA ASP A 138 11.90 -2.57 -9.23
C ASP A 138 10.82 -1.64 -8.65
N LEU A 139 10.67 -1.67 -7.33
CA LEU A 139 9.73 -0.81 -6.60
C LEU A 139 10.11 0.67 -6.68
N ALA A 140 11.39 1.01 -6.74
CA ALA A 140 11.84 2.40 -6.85
C ALA A 140 11.48 2.97 -8.23
N LEU A 141 11.70 2.19 -9.29
CA LEU A 141 11.27 2.54 -10.64
C LEU A 141 9.75 2.65 -10.75
N TRP A 142 9.01 1.75 -10.10
CA TRP A 142 7.55 1.82 -10.06
C TRP A 142 7.06 3.11 -9.39
N ASN A 143 7.63 3.47 -8.23
CA ASN A 143 7.33 4.71 -7.52
C ASN A 143 7.58 5.94 -8.42
N TYR A 144 8.72 5.96 -9.11
CA TYR A 144 9.07 7.04 -10.03
C TYR A 144 8.07 7.13 -11.20
N ALA A 145 7.78 6.01 -11.86
CA ALA A 145 6.85 5.96 -12.98
C ALA A 145 5.42 6.35 -12.59
N ALA A 146 4.95 5.95 -11.41
CA ALA A 146 3.63 6.33 -10.89
C ALA A 146 3.54 7.86 -10.68
N ARG A 147 4.59 8.49 -10.15
CA ARG A 147 4.65 9.96 -10.01
C ARG A 147 4.63 10.66 -11.36
N LEU A 148 5.46 10.21 -12.31
CA LEU A 148 5.48 10.76 -13.67
C LEU A 148 4.10 10.69 -14.31
N ARG A 149 3.39 9.57 -14.12
CA ARG A 149 2.03 9.42 -14.65
C ARG A 149 1.06 10.40 -14.00
N SER A 150 1.11 10.55 -12.67
CA SER A 150 0.26 11.51 -11.96
C SER A 150 0.53 12.96 -12.38
N HIS A 151 1.78 13.32 -12.68
CA HIS A 151 2.13 14.63 -13.24
C HIS A 151 1.57 14.81 -14.66
N ALA A 152 1.73 13.82 -15.53
CA ALA A 152 1.18 13.88 -16.88
C ALA A 152 -0.36 14.00 -16.88
N ASP A 153 -1.04 13.29 -15.98
CA ASP A 153 -2.50 13.36 -15.83
C ASP A 153 -2.94 14.76 -15.35
N TRP A 154 -2.10 15.49 -14.59
CA TRP A 154 -2.37 16.87 -14.18
C TRP A 154 -2.15 17.88 -15.30
N ASP A 155 -1.10 17.70 -16.10
CA ASP A 155 -0.73 18.61 -17.20
C ASP A 155 -1.59 18.42 -18.46
N THR A 156 -2.46 17.41 -18.49
CA THR A 156 -3.38 17.20 -19.61
C THR A 156 -4.47 18.27 -19.58
N PRO A 157 -4.53 19.20 -20.55
CA PRO A 157 -5.58 20.21 -20.57
C PRO A 157 -6.94 19.52 -20.70
N LEU A 158 -7.90 19.93 -19.86
CA LEU A 158 -9.31 19.58 -20.04
C LEU A 158 -9.71 20.02 -21.45
N ASN A 159 -9.89 19.05 -22.34
CA ASN A 159 -10.31 19.29 -23.71
C ASN A 159 -11.77 19.76 -23.66
N ILE A 160 -11.97 21.06 -23.44
CA ILE A 160 -13.28 21.71 -23.54
C ILE A 160 -13.63 21.63 -25.02
N ALA A 161 -14.52 20.69 -25.36
CA ALA A 161 -15.05 20.58 -26.71
C ALA A 161 -15.66 21.94 -27.10
N PRO A 162 -15.35 22.49 -28.29
CA PRO A 162 -15.99 23.71 -28.74
C PRO A 162 -17.47 23.41 -28.95
N HIS A 163 -18.33 24.07 -28.17
CA HIS A 163 -19.76 24.12 -28.46
C HIS A 163 -19.92 24.71 -29.86
N GLY A 164 -20.43 23.87 -30.77
CA GLY A 164 -20.77 24.25 -32.13
C GLY A 164 -21.76 25.41 -32.15
N SER A 165 -21.50 26.32 -33.08
CA SER A 165 -22.43 27.38 -33.51
C SER A 165 -23.51 26.81 -34.40
#